data_AF-A0A7C3VQF7-F1
#
_entry.id   AF-A0A7C3VQF7-F1
#
_cell.length_a   1.000
_cell.length_b   1.000
_cell.length_c   1.000
_cell.angle_alpha   90.00
_cell.angle_beta   90.00
_cell.angle_gamma   90.00
#
_symmetry.space_group_name_H-M   'P 1'
#
loop_
_entity.id
_entity.type
_entity.pdbx_description
1 polymer ?
#
loop_
_entity_poly.entity_id
_entity_poly.type
_entity_poly.pdbx_seq_one_letter_code
_entity_poly.pdbx_strand_id
1 'polypeptide(L)'
;MNQIRRLNPFQAFVKFWETLNTAQRFVTALFISLSIMLLCVISVVATRPQMAILFSGLEPEDAGAIIAKLQENKIPYEVDGSAIKVPKKHVHEMRMQLASQGLPQGGTVGFEIFDKTSFGMTEFAQRLNYQRALQGELSRTINQINGVLASRVHIAMPSETIFKDEEKVATASVVVKLRPGASLTSEQVAGIVHLVSAAVEGLKPNRVTVVDTNGNLLSESGDESTGLDPRLSSAQLRMKREHERQLEKDIQAMLERVVGPNRAIVRVNTRINFDRTETNSEVYNPVGNTGKGVVLSEETLSETYGGLSNAVGGVVGIAANVRQGAGGSRSAVGEGRYERREVTNKYGVSHISERTIKAPGRVEDISVAVMVDEKVDPIKIPAIRNAVATAVGIDPKQPTSSSKITVERVAFDDSAIKAEEKEMQAMASKATYVSVGKTVGAVVLLFGFLLFLKKMLSGITVSIPERVTVEEIPVPSASVAEAYTQSGATAAVRAGTSEAEPEEIARTVRKWLSES
;
A
#
# COMPACT_ATOMS: atom_id res chain seq x y z
N MET A 1 6.50 88.90 -14.62
CA MET A 1 7.39 88.36 -15.68
C MET A 1 8.67 87.87 -15.03
N ASN A 2 8.80 86.57 -14.73
CA ASN A 2 10.02 85.98 -14.14
C ASN A 2 10.38 84.69 -14.91
N GLN A 3 11.53 84.72 -15.60
CA GLN A 3 12.03 83.62 -16.42
C GLN A 3 12.77 82.59 -15.55
N ILE A 4 12.23 81.37 -15.45
CA ILE A 4 12.92 80.24 -14.81
C ILE A 4 14.01 79.73 -15.77
N ARG A 5 15.23 80.23 -15.59
CA ARG A 5 16.39 79.82 -16.39
C ARG A 5 16.83 78.40 -16.00
N ARG A 6 16.28 77.39 -16.68
CA ARG A 6 16.76 75.99 -16.57
C ARG A 6 18.25 75.94 -16.91
N LEU A 7 19.10 75.71 -15.92
CA LEU A 7 20.50 75.39 -16.12
C LEU A 7 20.60 73.99 -16.72
N ASN A 8 21.22 73.85 -17.89
CA ASN A 8 21.49 72.54 -18.47
C ASN A 8 22.40 71.75 -17.52
N PRO A 9 22.10 70.47 -17.21
CA PRO A 9 22.91 69.67 -16.28
C PRO A 9 24.37 69.56 -16.72
N PHE A 10 24.61 69.57 -18.04
CA PHE A 10 25.93 69.61 -18.65
C PHE A 10 26.75 70.87 -18.26
N GLN A 11 26.12 72.05 -18.18
CA GLN A 11 26.81 73.28 -17.79
C GLN A 11 27.11 73.33 -16.29
N ALA A 12 26.26 72.73 -15.45
CA ALA A 12 26.55 72.55 -14.02
C ALA A 12 27.75 71.60 -13.82
N PHE A 13 27.81 70.52 -14.60
CA PHE A 13 28.95 69.58 -14.58
C PHE A 13 30.26 70.23 -15.02
N VAL A 14 30.27 71.00 -16.12
CA VAL A 14 31.49 71.70 -16.60
C VAL A 14 32.03 72.69 -15.54
N LYS A 15 31.16 73.50 -14.92
CA LYS A 15 31.58 74.43 -13.86
C LYS A 15 32.14 73.71 -12.63
N PHE A 16 31.52 72.61 -12.22
CA PHE A 16 32.02 71.78 -11.12
C PHE A 16 33.39 71.16 -11.46
N TRP A 17 33.57 70.70 -12.71
CA TRP A 17 34.83 70.16 -13.20
C TRP A 17 35.96 71.20 -13.21
N GLU A 18 35.67 72.44 -13.59
CA GLU A 18 36.62 73.56 -13.56
C GLU A 18 37.07 73.89 -12.12
N THR A 19 36.18 73.81 -11.12
CA THR A 19 36.54 74.09 -9.72
C THR A 19 37.41 73.03 -9.03
N LEU A 20 37.63 71.86 -9.63
CA LEU A 20 38.40 70.78 -9.03
C LEU A 20 39.91 70.88 -9.32
N ASN A 21 40.73 70.62 -8.30
CA ASN A 21 42.20 70.59 -8.41
C ASN A 21 42.66 69.41 -9.31
N THR A 22 43.82 69.53 -9.97
CA THR A 22 44.29 68.58 -11.00
C THR A 22 44.33 67.13 -10.49
N ALA A 23 44.75 66.91 -9.24
CA ALA A 23 44.73 65.58 -8.62
C ALA A 23 43.31 65.05 -8.36
N GLN A 24 42.36 65.91 -7.96
CA GLN A 24 40.96 65.51 -7.78
C GLN A 24 40.30 65.12 -9.10
N ARG A 25 40.60 65.82 -10.20
CA ARG A 25 40.07 65.48 -11.54
C ARG A 25 40.43 64.06 -11.97
N PHE A 26 41.67 63.62 -11.71
CA PHE A 26 42.11 62.25 -11.96
C PHE A 26 41.36 61.22 -11.09
N VAL A 27 41.19 61.50 -9.79
CA VAL A 27 40.44 60.61 -8.87
C VAL A 27 38.96 60.49 -9.30
N THR A 28 38.31 61.60 -9.66
CA THR A 28 36.91 61.56 -10.15
C THR A 28 36.79 60.85 -11.49
N ALA A 29 37.73 61.05 -12.42
CA ALA A 29 37.74 60.34 -13.71
C ALA A 29 37.92 58.82 -13.52
N LEU A 30 38.83 58.41 -12.63
CA LEU A 30 39.06 57.00 -12.30
C LEU A 30 37.81 56.37 -11.67
N PHE A 31 37.14 57.07 -10.75
CA PHE A 31 35.94 56.56 -10.08
C PHE A 31 34.75 56.43 -11.05
N ILE A 32 34.58 57.38 -11.97
CA ILE A 32 33.56 57.30 -13.04
C ILE A 32 33.85 56.13 -13.99
N SER A 33 35.12 55.96 -14.41
CA SER A 33 35.55 54.83 -15.25
C SER A 33 35.28 53.48 -14.58
N LEU A 34 35.67 53.33 -13.30
CA LEU A 34 35.42 52.12 -12.50
C LEU A 34 33.92 51.85 -12.35
N SER A 35 33.11 52.89 -12.15
CA SER A 35 31.65 52.78 -12.04
C SER A 35 31.01 52.31 -13.34
N ILE A 36 31.45 52.85 -14.49
CA ILE A 36 30.97 52.42 -15.82
C ILE A 36 31.39 50.96 -16.09
N MET A 37 32.62 50.59 -15.76
CA MET A 37 33.12 49.21 -15.89
C MET A 37 32.31 48.24 -15.03
N LEU A 38 32.04 48.57 -13.76
CA LEU A 38 31.22 47.78 -12.85
C LEU A 38 29.78 47.62 -13.37
N LEU A 39 29.17 48.70 -13.85
CA LEU A 39 27.81 48.70 -14.40
C LEU A 39 27.74 47.85 -15.68
N CYS A 40 28.78 47.88 -16.52
CA CYS A 40 28.89 47.03 -17.70
C CYS A 40 29.02 45.54 -17.33
N VAL A 41 29.85 45.20 -16.35
CA VAL A 41 29.96 43.82 -15.81
C VAL A 41 28.62 43.33 -15.24
N ILE A 42 27.94 44.17 -14.44
CA ILE A 42 26.62 43.85 -13.88
C ILE A 42 25.60 43.64 -15.02
N SER A 43 25.61 44.47 -16.06
CA SER A 43 24.72 44.33 -17.21
C SER A 43 24.95 43.03 -17.98
N VAL A 44 26.20 42.63 -18.21
CA VAL A 44 26.56 41.36 -18.86
C VAL A 44 26.16 40.15 -17.99
N VAL A 45 26.30 40.23 -16.67
CA VAL A 45 25.85 39.16 -15.76
C VAL A 45 24.32 39.09 -15.69
N ALA A 46 23.63 40.22 -15.65
CA ALA A 46 22.17 40.31 -15.55
C ALA A 46 21.43 39.91 -16.85
N THR A 47 22.10 40.00 -18.00
CA THR A 47 21.53 39.63 -19.31
C THR A 47 21.73 38.16 -19.68
N ARG A 48 22.48 37.37 -18.91
CA ARG A 48 22.60 35.93 -19.15
C ARG A 48 21.25 35.24 -18.92
N PRO A 49 20.71 34.49 -19.90
CA PRO A 49 19.47 33.76 -19.70
C PRO A 49 19.66 32.66 -18.64
N GLN A 50 18.78 32.63 -17.64
CA GLN A 50 18.73 31.51 -16.70
C GLN A 50 18.26 30.25 -17.44
N MET A 51 19.20 29.35 -17.73
CA MET A 51 18.90 28.04 -18.31
C MET A 51 18.26 27.14 -17.24
N ALA A 52 17.24 26.39 -17.63
CA ALA A 52 16.51 25.46 -16.78
C ALA A 52 16.24 24.16 -17.54
N ILE A 53 16.20 23.04 -16.82
CA ILE A 53 16.04 21.70 -17.41
C ILE A 53 14.63 21.58 -18.02
N LEU A 54 14.58 21.35 -19.33
CA LEU A 54 13.35 21.04 -20.05
C LEU A 54 12.94 19.59 -19.80
N PHE A 55 13.86 18.66 -20.10
CA PHE A 55 13.74 17.21 -19.86
C PHE A 55 15.10 16.64 -19.43
N SER A 56 15.07 15.49 -18.74
CA SER A 56 16.25 14.80 -18.21
C SER A 56 16.03 13.29 -18.24
N GLY A 57 17.07 12.52 -18.57
CA GLY A 57 16.97 11.06 -18.71
C GLY A 57 16.34 10.64 -20.04
N LEU A 58 16.47 11.46 -21.08
CA LEU A 58 15.98 11.14 -22.43
C LEU A 58 16.80 10.02 -23.06
N GLU A 59 16.14 9.16 -23.84
CA GLU A 59 16.81 8.26 -24.79
C GLU A 59 17.36 9.08 -25.99
N PRO A 60 18.41 8.60 -26.68
CA PRO A 60 19.06 9.39 -27.75
C PRO A 60 18.13 9.79 -28.89
N GLU A 61 17.12 8.97 -29.17
CA GLU A 61 16.13 9.17 -30.24
C GLU A 61 15.16 10.31 -29.89
N ASP A 62 14.66 10.34 -28.65
CA ASP A 62 13.88 11.48 -28.12
C ASP A 62 14.69 12.77 -28.08
N ALA A 63 15.94 12.70 -27.62
CA ALA A 63 16.82 13.85 -27.55
C ALA A 63 17.00 14.47 -28.94
N GLY A 64 17.21 13.66 -29.98
CA GLY A 64 17.27 14.10 -31.36
C GLY A 64 15.97 14.78 -31.84
N ALA A 65 14.81 14.17 -31.59
CA ALA A 65 13.51 14.71 -31.98
C ALA A 65 13.16 16.03 -31.27
N ILE A 66 13.46 16.13 -29.97
CA ILE A 66 13.27 17.36 -29.18
C ILE A 66 14.22 18.47 -29.64
N ILE A 67 15.50 18.15 -29.93
CA ILE A 67 16.46 19.13 -30.46
C ILE A 67 15.99 19.67 -31.82
N ALA A 68 15.51 18.82 -32.72
CA ALA A 68 14.97 19.26 -34.02
C ALA A 68 13.81 20.26 -33.85
N LYS A 69 12.90 20.03 -32.88
CA LYS A 69 11.80 20.96 -32.58
C LYS A 69 12.24 22.26 -31.89
N LEU A 70 13.25 22.21 -31.03
CA LEU A 70 13.84 23.42 -30.45
C LEU A 70 14.56 24.28 -31.50
N GLN A 71 15.20 23.64 -32.49
CA GLN A 71 15.79 24.32 -33.66
C GLN A 71 14.72 24.95 -34.57
N GLU A 72 13.64 24.22 -34.88
CA GLU A 72 12.50 24.72 -35.68
C GLU A 72 11.86 25.97 -35.02
N ASN A 73 11.64 25.91 -33.70
CA ASN A 73 11.13 27.03 -32.90
C ASN A 73 12.18 28.13 -32.62
N LYS A 74 13.43 27.97 -33.07
CA LYS A 74 14.57 28.90 -32.85
C LYS A 74 14.86 29.24 -31.39
N ILE A 75 14.63 28.29 -30.48
CA ILE A 75 14.88 28.47 -29.04
C ILE A 75 16.31 28.04 -28.73
N PRO A 76 17.12 28.87 -28.04
CA PRO A 76 18.46 28.47 -27.64
C PRO A 76 18.38 27.34 -26.62
N TYR A 77 19.20 26.31 -26.81
CA TYR A 77 19.23 25.12 -25.97
C TYR A 77 20.68 24.74 -25.63
N GLU A 78 20.83 23.99 -24.54
CA GLU A 78 22.10 23.45 -24.08
C GLU A 78 21.89 21.97 -23.73
N VAL A 79 22.80 21.10 -24.19
CA VAL A 79 22.72 19.64 -23.97
C VAL A 79 23.73 19.25 -22.90
N ASP A 80 23.26 18.57 -21.85
CA ASP A 80 24.05 18.15 -20.70
C ASP A 80 23.79 16.67 -20.44
N GLY A 81 24.56 15.80 -21.11
CA GLY A 81 24.36 14.35 -21.12
C GLY A 81 22.98 13.97 -21.68
N SER A 82 22.14 13.37 -20.85
CA SER A 82 20.74 13.00 -21.19
C SER A 82 19.71 14.06 -20.81
N ALA A 83 20.15 15.28 -20.50
CA ALA A 83 19.29 16.42 -20.20
C ALA A 83 19.41 17.54 -21.23
N ILE A 84 18.27 18.18 -21.55
CA ILE A 84 18.19 19.34 -22.43
C ILE A 84 17.75 20.53 -21.58
N LYS A 85 18.49 21.64 -21.62
CA LYS A 85 18.17 22.89 -20.92
C LYS A 85 17.76 23.97 -21.93
N VAL A 86 16.80 24.80 -21.55
CA VAL A 86 16.33 25.98 -22.31
C VAL A 86 16.13 27.17 -21.37
N PRO A 87 16.03 28.42 -21.85
CA PRO A 87 15.74 29.57 -20.99
C PRO A 87 14.46 29.36 -20.19
N LYS A 88 14.51 29.64 -18.89
CA LYS A 88 13.42 29.44 -17.92
C LYS A 88 12.05 29.98 -18.36
N LYS A 89 12.03 31.03 -19.18
CA LYS A 89 10.81 31.62 -19.77
C LYS A 89 10.03 30.66 -20.68
N HIS A 90 10.71 29.77 -21.41
CA HIS A 90 10.10 28.90 -22.41
C HIS A 90 9.86 27.45 -21.92
N VAL A 91 10.28 27.09 -20.70
CA VAL A 91 10.20 25.70 -20.20
C VAL A 91 8.77 25.16 -20.19
N HIS A 92 7.81 25.94 -19.68
CA HIS A 92 6.41 25.50 -19.59
C HIS A 92 5.73 25.47 -20.96
N GLU A 93 5.96 26.48 -21.78
CA GLU A 93 5.50 26.58 -23.16
C GLU A 93 6.00 25.40 -24.01
N MET A 94 7.30 25.11 -23.97
CA MET A 94 7.89 23.98 -24.70
C MET A 94 7.45 22.63 -24.20
N ARG A 95 7.27 22.43 -22.88
CA ARG A 95 6.68 21.17 -22.38
C ARG A 95 5.27 20.95 -22.92
N MET A 96 4.44 22.00 -22.97
CA MET A 96 3.09 21.91 -23.51
C MET A 96 3.09 21.65 -25.03
N GLN A 97 3.95 22.34 -25.79
CA GLN A 97 4.03 22.16 -27.25
C GLN A 97 4.66 20.81 -27.65
N LEU A 98 5.66 20.31 -26.92
CA LEU A 98 6.25 19.00 -27.18
C LEU A 98 5.29 17.87 -26.78
N ALA A 99 4.58 18.02 -25.65
CA ALA A 99 3.55 17.06 -25.25
C ALA A 99 2.39 16.99 -26.28
N SER A 100 1.96 18.11 -26.87
CA SER A 100 0.94 18.08 -27.93
C SER A 100 1.41 17.43 -29.24
N GLN A 101 2.72 17.21 -29.39
CA GLN A 101 3.34 16.50 -30.51
C GLN A 101 3.75 15.06 -30.14
N GLY A 102 3.42 14.59 -28.93
CA GLY A 102 3.81 13.27 -28.44
C GLY A 102 5.32 13.13 -28.18
N LEU A 103 6.00 14.22 -27.80
CA LEU A 103 7.42 14.23 -27.44
C LEU A 103 7.64 14.54 -25.95
N PRO A 104 8.55 13.81 -25.26
CA PRO A 104 9.28 12.62 -25.72
C PRO A 104 8.34 11.44 -26.03
N GLN A 105 8.70 10.64 -27.04
CA GLN A 105 8.07 9.34 -27.33
C GLN A 105 8.54 8.25 -26.34
N GLY A 106 9.65 8.50 -25.62
CA GLY A 106 10.27 7.67 -24.60
C GLY A 106 9.29 6.96 -23.67
N GLY A 107 8.96 5.74 -24.07
CA GLY A 107 7.92 4.94 -23.47
C GLY A 107 7.77 3.64 -24.24
N THR A 108 7.29 2.61 -23.56
CA THR A 108 6.93 1.36 -24.22
C THR A 108 5.71 1.64 -25.11
N VAL A 109 5.84 1.37 -26.42
CA VAL A 109 4.80 1.64 -27.42
C VAL A 109 3.53 0.85 -27.08
N GLY A 110 2.47 1.57 -26.71
CA GLY A 110 1.14 1.04 -26.42
C GLY A 110 0.26 0.94 -27.68
N PHE A 111 -1.06 1.08 -27.50
CA PHE A 111 -2.00 1.00 -28.62
C PHE A 111 -1.92 2.19 -29.60
N GLU A 112 -1.21 3.26 -29.26
CA GLU A 112 -0.90 4.39 -30.16
C GLU A 112 -0.23 3.99 -31.49
N ILE A 113 0.31 2.75 -31.60
CA ILE A 113 0.80 2.19 -32.87
C ILE A 113 -0.31 2.01 -33.92
N PHE A 114 -1.57 1.87 -33.51
CA PHE A 114 -2.72 1.66 -34.41
C PHE A 114 -3.32 2.96 -34.95
N ASP A 115 -3.08 4.10 -34.32
CA ASP A 115 -3.56 5.43 -34.77
C ASP A 115 -2.97 5.83 -36.14
N LYS A 116 -1.82 5.25 -36.50
CA LYS A 116 -1.15 5.43 -37.79
C LYS A 116 -1.53 4.32 -38.76
N THR A 117 -2.77 4.35 -39.24
CA THR A 117 -3.33 3.34 -40.14
C THR A 117 -2.52 3.21 -41.43
N SER A 118 -1.80 2.09 -41.57
CA SER A 118 -1.12 1.72 -42.82
C SER A 118 -2.02 0.82 -43.65
N PHE A 119 -2.54 1.35 -44.77
CA PHE A 119 -3.29 0.54 -45.73
C PHE A 119 -2.42 -0.61 -46.27
N GLY A 120 -2.98 -1.83 -46.28
CA GLY A 120 -2.30 -3.02 -46.80
C GLY A 120 -1.46 -3.82 -45.79
N MET A 121 -1.64 -3.61 -44.48
CA MET A 121 -1.03 -4.48 -43.47
C MET A 121 -1.52 -5.93 -43.59
N THR A 122 -0.61 -6.88 -43.37
CA THR A 122 -0.93 -8.32 -43.26
C THR A 122 -1.45 -8.66 -41.87
N GLU A 123 -2.24 -9.74 -41.76
CA GLU A 123 -2.74 -10.23 -40.47
C GLU A 123 -1.60 -10.54 -39.49
N PHE A 124 -0.49 -11.10 -39.97
CA PHE A 124 0.72 -11.32 -39.17
C PHE A 124 1.29 -10.00 -38.60
N ALA A 125 1.37 -8.94 -39.41
CA ALA A 125 1.83 -7.64 -38.96
C ALA A 125 0.87 -7.00 -37.94
N GLN A 126 -0.45 -7.18 -38.13
CA GLN A 126 -1.47 -6.72 -37.19
C GLN A 126 -1.36 -7.47 -35.84
N ARG A 127 -1.19 -8.79 -35.87
CA ARG A 127 -1.01 -9.65 -34.68
C ARG A 127 0.27 -9.28 -33.91
N LEU A 128 1.38 -9.02 -34.62
CA LEU A 128 2.64 -8.58 -34.02
C LEU A 128 2.53 -7.18 -33.40
N ASN A 129 1.84 -6.24 -34.07
CA ASN A 129 1.61 -4.90 -33.51
C ASN A 129 0.68 -4.94 -32.29
N TYR A 130 -0.33 -5.82 -32.29
CA TYR A 130 -1.21 -6.05 -31.13
C TYR A 130 -0.41 -6.57 -29.92
N GLN A 131 0.45 -7.58 -30.15
CA GLN A 131 1.33 -8.12 -29.10
C GLN A 131 2.28 -7.06 -28.53
N ARG A 132 2.84 -6.18 -29.38
CA ARG A 132 3.70 -5.06 -28.96
C ARG A 132 2.93 -4.04 -28.12
N ALA A 133 1.76 -3.62 -28.60
CA ALA A 133 0.90 -2.68 -27.89
C ALA A 133 0.47 -3.21 -26.51
N LEU A 134 0.09 -4.49 -26.42
CA LEU A 134 -0.29 -5.15 -25.18
C LEU A 134 0.89 -5.23 -24.18
N GLN A 135 2.10 -5.54 -24.66
CA GLN A 135 3.33 -5.47 -23.84
C GLN A 135 3.60 -4.04 -23.36
N GLY A 136 3.31 -3.04 -24.19
CA GLY A 136 3.39 -1.61 -23.86
C GLY A 136 2.46 -1.21 -22.72
N GLU A 137 1.16 -1.45 -22.87
CA GLU A 137 0.15 -1.10 -21.85
C GLU A 137 0.34 -1.86 -20.54
N LEU A 138 0.73 -3.14 -20.60
CA LEU A 138 1.05 -3.89 -19.38
C LEU A 138 2.26 -3.29 -18.66
N SER A 139 3.32 -2.93 -19.40
CA SER A 139 4.49 -2.25 -18.81
C SER A 139 4.10 -0.89 -18.22
N ARG A 140 3.29 -0.09 -18.95
CA ARG A 140 2.76 1.21 -18.52
C ARG A 140 1.91 1.11 -17.25
N THR A 141 1.11 0.05 -17.11
CA THR A 141 0.28 -0.24 -15.93
C THR A 141 1.13 -0.71 -14.74
N ILE A 142 2.06 -1.65 -14.95
CA ILE A 142 2.95 -2.16 -13.88
C ILE A 142 3.85 -1.06 -13.32
N ASN A 143 4.26 -0.08 -14.14
CA ASN A 143 5.03 1.09 -13.70
C ASN A 143 4.29 1.99 -12.70
N GLN A 144 2.96 1.92 -12.61
CA GLN A 144 2.17 2.67 -11.63
C GLN A 144 2.21 2.04 -10.23
N ILE A 145 2.68 0.79 -10.11
CA ILE A 145 2.76 0.09 -8.82
C ILE A 145 3.85 0.72 -7.94
N ASN A 146 3.50 1.01 -6.69
CA ASN A 146 4.43 1.57 -5.71
C ASN A 146 5.66 0.65 -5.50
N GLY A 147 6.85 1.23 -5.70
CA GLY A 147 8.13 0.52 -5.64
C GLY A 147 8.74 0.21 -7.02
N VAL A 148 7.91 0.14 -8.08
CA VAL A 148 8.39 -0.02 -9.46
C VAL A 148 8.88 1.33 -10.01
N LEU A 149 10.04 1.32 -10.67
CA LEU A 149 10.59 2.46 -11.41
C LEU A 149 10.32 2.32 -12.91
N ALA A 150 10.54 1.11 -13.43
CA ALA A 150 10.26 0.73 -14.81
C ALA A 150 10.01 -0.78 -14.88
N SER A 151 9.39 -1.23 -15.97
CA SER A 151 9.13 -2.65 -16.22
C SER A 151 9.15 -2.93 -17.71
N ARG A 152 9.34 -4.19 -18.07
CA ARG A 152 9.30 -4.68 -19.44
C ARG A 152 8.62 -6.05 -19.44
N VAL A 153 7.51 -6.14 -20.15
CA VAL A 153 6.75 -7.39 -20.32
C VAL A 153 7.09 -8.02 -21.67
N HIS A 154 7.43 -9.31 -21.65
CA HIS A 154 7.54 -10.15 -22.83
C HIS A 154 6.47 -11.23 -22.76
N ILE A 155 5.67 -11.34 -23.83
CA ILE A 155 4.63 -12.36 -23.98
C ILE A 155 5.02 -13.23 -25.15
N ALA A 156 5.01 -14.55 -24.96
CA ALA A 156 5.11 -15.53 -26.04
C ALA A 156 3.74 -16.20 -26.21
N MET A 157 3.03 -15.78 -27.26
CA MET A 157 1.77 -16.40 -27.67
C MET A 157 2.06 -17.53 -28.69
N PRO A 158 1.30 -18.64 -28.65
CA PRO A 158 1.40 -19.69 -29.66
C PRO A 158 0.92 -19.19 -31.03
N SER A 159 1.42 -19.81 -32.09
CA SER A 159 0.81 -19.72 -33.42
C SER A 159 -0.36 -20.70 -33.52
N GLU A 160 -1.50 -20.27 -34.03
CA GLU A 160 -2.61 -21.17 -34.35
C GLU A 160 -2.17 -22.19 -35.41
N THR A 161 -2.17 -23.47 -35.06
CA THR A 161 -1.93 -24.57 -35.99
C THR A 161 -3.21 -25.33 -36.26
N ILE A 162 -3.48 -25.64 -37.54
CA ILE A 162 -4.60 -26.48 -37.98
C ILE A 162 -4.53 -27.93 -37.47
N PHE A 163 -3.39 -28.34 -36.89
CA PHE A 163 -3.20 -29.61 -36.21
C PHE A 163 -3.41 -29.42 -34.71
N LYS A 164 -4.34 -30.19 -34.12
CA LYS A 164 -4.82 -30.06 -32.73
C LYS A 164 -3.94 -30.75 -31.67
N ASP A 165 -2.93 -31.50 -32.09
CA ASP A 165 -2.27 -32.47 -31.21
C ASP A 165 -1.16 -31.86 -30.32
N GLU A 166 -0.72 -30.61 -30.59
CA GLU A 166 0.23 -29.86 -29.75
C GLU A 166 -0.19 -28.38 -29.57
N GLU A 167 -1.25 -28.13 -28.80
CA GLU A 167 -1.62 -26.76 -28.41
C GLU A 167 -0.58 -26.18 -27.42
N LYS A 168 0.36 -25.39 -27.95
CA LYS A 168 1.37 -24.68 -27.14
C LYS A 168 0.68 -23.62 -26.28
N VAL A 169 0.95 -23.62 -24.97
CA VAL A 169 0.33 -22.66 -24.03
C VAL A 169 1.08 -21.34 -24.04
N ALA A 170 0.36 -20.22 -23.93
CA ALA A 170 0.95 -18.89 -23.78
C ALA A 170 1.82 -18.80 -22.51
N THR A 171 2.90 -18.01 -22.58
CA THR A 171 3.80 -17.74 -21.44
C THR A 171 4.20 -16.27 -21.41
N ALA A 172 4.56 -15.74 -20.23
CA ALA A 172 5.03 -14.37 -20.09
C ALA A 172 6.17 -14.23 -19.09
N SER A 173 7.09 -13.31 -19.36
CA SER A 173 8.10 -12.86 -18.41
C SER A 173 8.01 -11.34 -18.21
N VAL A 174 8.12 -10.93 -16.96
CA VAL A 174 8.05 -9.53 -16.52
C VAL A 174 9.36 -9.20 -15.83
N VAL A 175 10.15 -8.32 -16.43
CA VAL A 175 11.31 -7.73 -15.76
C VAL A 175 10.86 -6.44 -15.09
N VAL A 176 11.02 -6.33 -13.77
CA VAL A 176 10.80 -5.08 -13.03
C VAL A 176 12.14 -4.47 -12.61
N LYS A 177 12.23 -3.15 -12.69
CA LYS A 177 13.30 -2.34 -12.12
C LYS A 177 12.72 -1.63 -10.91
N LEU A 178 13.25 -1.91 -9.73
CA LEU A 178 12.77 -1.31 -8.49
C LEU A 178 13.40 0.07 -8.23
N ARG A 179 12.74 0.89 -7.43
CA ARG A 179 13.32 2.15 -6.92
C ARG A 179 14.42 1.83 -5.91
N PRO A 180 15.46 2.67 -5.76
CA PRO A 180 16.53 2.44 -4.79
C PRO A 180 15.97 2.25 -3.37
N GLY A 181 16.32 1.13 -2.73
CA GLY A 181 15.84 0.77 -1.39
C GLY A 181 14.40 0.24 -1.31
N ALA A 182 13.69 0.10 -2.44
CA ALA A 182 12.35 -0.49 -2.47
C ALA A 182 12.40 -2.00 -2.75
N SER A 183 11.47 -2.74 -2.14
CA SER A 183 11.19 -4.15 -2.42
C SER A 183 9.69 -4.32 -2.68
N LEU A 184 9.32 -5.28 -3.54
CA LEU A 184 7.91 -5.62 -3.74
C LEU A 184 7.44 -6.63 -2.69
N THR A 185 6.24 -6.45 -2.17
CA THR A 185 5.59 -7.46 -1.31
C THR A 185 5.11 -8.64 -2.15
N SER A 186 4.91 -9.82 -1.53
CA SER A 186 4.35 -10.97 -2.26
C SER A 186 2.97 -10.69 -2.86
N GLU A 187 2.18 -9.83 -2.22
CA GLU A 187 0.87 -9.38 -2.72
C GLU A 187 1.00 -8.52 -3.98
N GLN A 188 1.98 -7.61 -4.02
CA GLN A 188 2.27 -6.82 -5.22
C GLN A 188 2.74 -7.71 -6.38
N VAL A 189 3.60 -8.69 -6.11
CA VAL A 189 4.07 -9.64 -7.12
C VAL A 189 2.92 -10.54 -7.61
N ALA A 190 2.06 -11.03 -6.71
CA ALA A 190 0.86 -11.77 -7.09
C ALA A 190 -0.09 -10.90 -7.93
N GLY A 191 -0.26 -9.62 -7.58
CA GLY A 191 -1.01 -8.64 -8.37
C GLY A 191 -0.46 -8.49 -9.80
N ILE A 192 0.86 -8.38 -9.97
CA ILE A 192 1.51 -8.35 -11.29
C ILE A 192 1.25 -9.64 -12.07
N VAL A 193 1.43 -10.80 -11.44
CA VAL A 193 1.16 -12.12 -12.05
C VAL A 193 -0.29 -12.23 -12.51
N HIS A 194 -1.24 -11.88 -11.67
CA HIS A 194 -2.66 -11.94 -11.99
C HIS A 194 -3.04 -10.94 -13.09
N LEU A 195 -2.57 -9.70 -13.02
CA LEU A 195 -2.78 -8.67 -14.04
C LEU A 195 -2.34 -9.14 -15.43
N VAL A 196 -1.12 -9.67 -15.54
CA VAL A 196 -0.58 -10.16 -16.83
C VAL A 196 -1.34 -11.41 -17.30
N SER A 197 -1.65 -12.36 -16.40
CA SER A 197 -2.40 -13.57 -16.78
C SER A 197 -3.84 -13.27 -17.25
N ALA A 198 -4.50 -12.26 -16.67
CA ALA A 198 -5.86 -11.87 -17.05
C ALA A 198 -5.91 -11.05 -18.35
N ALA A 199 -4.81 -10.39 -18.72
CA ALA A 199 -4.71 -9.57 -19.92
C ALA A 199 -4.30 -10.34 -21.20
N VAL A 200 -3.91 -11.61 -21.07
CA VAL A 200 -3.46 -12.44 -22.19
C VAL A 200 -4.31 -13.71 -22.27
N GLU A 201 -4.93 -13.94 -23.42
CA GLU A 201 -5.76 -15.12 -23.65
C GLU A 201 -4.97 -16.42 -23.46
N GLY A 202 -5.56 -17.38 -22.76
CA GLY A 202 -4.93 -18.69 -22.47
C GLY A 202 -3.75 -18.68 -21.49
N LEU A 203 -3.33 -17.52 -20.96
CA LEU A 203 -2.17 -17.43 -20.07
C LEU A 203 -2.54 -17.78 -18.62
N LYS A 204 -2.01 -18.91 -18.11
CA LYS A 204 -2.20 -19.30 -16.71
C LYS A 204 -1.27 -18.52 -15.75
N PRO A 205 -1.70 -18.17 -14.52
CA PRO A 205 -0.85 -17.47 -13.54
C PRO A 205 0.46 -18.20 -13.18
N ASN A 206 0.53 -19.53 -13.28
CA ASN A 206 1.76 -20.30 -13.06
C ASN A 206 2.75 -20.24 -14.25
N ARG A 207 2.36 -19.63 -15.37
CA ARG A 207 3.20 -19.40 -16.57
C ARG A 207 3.64 -17.94 -16.73
N VAL A 208 3.50 -17.14 -15.67
CA VAL A 208 4.01 -15.76 -15.58
C VAL A 208 5.20 -15.72 -14.62
N THR A 209 6.36 -15.32 -15.12
CA THR A 209 7.59 -15.20 -14.32
C THR A 209 7.91 -13.73 -14.10
N VAL A 210 8.08 -13.30 -12.84
CA VAL A 210 8.44 -11.92 -12.47
C VAL A 210 9.85 -11.91 -11.88
N VAL A 211 10.75 -11.13 -12.48
CA VAL A 211 12.16 -11.01 -12.07
C VAL A 211 12.57 -9.56 -11.88
N ASP A 212 13.46 -9.29 -10.91
CA ASP A 212 14.10 -7.99 -10.73
C ASP A 212 15.31 -7.83 -11.67
N THR A 213 15.69 -6.59 -11.95
CA THR A 213 16.92 -6.22 -12.69
C THR A 213 18.21 -6.81 -12.13
N ASN A 214 18.23 -7.22 -10.85
CA ASN A 214 19.37 -7.90 -10.22
C ASN A 214 19.38 -9.43 -10.47
N GLY A 215 18.45 -9.96 -11.26
CA GLY A 215 18.32 -11.40 -11.53
C GLY A 215 17.54 -12.19 -10.47
N ASN A 216 17.01 -11.51 -9.46
CA ASN A 216 16.21 -12.16 -8.41
C ASN A 216 14.83 -12.56 -8.96
N LEU A 217 14.48 -13.84 -8.85
CA LEU A 217 13.13 -14.32 -9.10
C LEU A 217 12.19 -13.86 -7.98
N LEU A 218 11.21 -13.02 -8.32
CA LEU A 218 10.22 -12.49 -7.38
C LEU A 218 8.95 -13.33 -7.34
N SER A 219 8.54 -13.90 -8.47
CA SER A 219 7.40 -14.81 -8.55
C SER A 219 7.77 -16.21 -8.04
N GLU A 220 7.08 -16.70 -7.01
CA GLU A 220 7.10 -18.12 -6.65
C GLU A 220 6.44 -18.94 -7.80
N SER A 221 7.17 -19.28 -8.86
CA SER A 221 6.67 -20.13 -9.97
C SER A 221 6.86 -21.61 -9.61
N GLY A 222 5.86 -22.20 -8.97
CA GLY A 222 5.84 -23.64 -8.67
C GLY A 222 5.57 -24.47 -9.92
N ASP A 223 6.41 -25.47 -10.17
CA ASP A 223 6.17 -26.48 -11.21
C ASP A 223 5.25 -27.58 -10.63
N GLU A 224 4.02 -27.67 -11.15
CA GLU A 224 3.02 -28.67 -10.73
C GLU A 224 3.49 -30.11 -10.91
N SER A 225 4.55 -30.34 -11.71
CA SER A 225 5.08 -31.67 -12.05
C SER A 225 5.56 -32.52 -10.86
N THR A 226 5.92 -31.90 -9.73
CA THR A 226 6.62 -32.58 -8.62
C THR A 226 5.76 -32.92 -7.40
N GLY A 227 4.49 -32.50 -7.36
CA GLY A 227 3.56 -32.79 -6.24
C GLY A 227 3.89 -32.12 -4.89
N LEU A 228 5.12 -31.63 -4.69
CA LEU A 228 5.52 -30.76 -3.60
C LEU A 228 5.49 -29.31 -4.06
N ASP A 229 4.31 -28.69 -4.15
CA ASP A 229 4.21 -27.27 -4.48
C ASP A 229 4.87 -26.41 -3.38
N PRO A 230 5.98 -25.69 -3.66
CA PRO A 230 6.68 -24.89 -2.65
C PRO A 230 5.79 -23.79 -2.07
N ARG A 231 4.77 -23.36 -2.82
CA ARG A 231 3.76 -22.39 -2.39
C ARG A 231 2.91 -22.91 -1.23
N LEU A 232 2.63 -24.21 -1.19
CA LEU A 232 1.88 -24.80 -0.07
C LEU A 232 2.69 -24.72 1.22
N SER A 233 3.99 -25.05 1.16
CA SER A 233 4.89 -24.94 2.31
C SER A 233 5.09 -23.47 2.75
N SER A 234 5.27 -22.54 1.80
CA SER A 234 5.40 -21.11 2.11
C SER A 234 4.11 -20.53 2.70
N ALA A 235 2.93 -20.91 2.19
CA ALA A 235 1.62 -20.51 2.70
C ALA A 235 1.32 -21.10 4.09
N GLN A 236 1.62 -22.39 4.32
CA GLN A 236 1.48 -23.04 5.62
C GLN A 236 2.32 -22.33 6.70
N LEU A 237 3.57 -21.95 6.37
CA LEU A 237 4.44 -21.19 7.28
C LEU A 237 3.92 -19.76 7.53
N ARG A 238 3.38 -19.09 6.50
CA ARG A 238 2.74 -17.76 6.66
C ARG A 238 1.51 -17.86 7.57
N MET A 239 0.61 -18.83 7.34
CA MET A 239 -0.58 -19.06 8.16
C MET A 239 -0.23 -19.37 9.62
N LYS A 240 0.77 -20.23 9.85
CA LYS A 240 1.30 -20.51 11.19
C LYS A 240 1.77 -19.22 11.88
N ARG A 241 2.65 -18.44 11.23
CA ARG A 241 3.22 -17.21 11.80
C ARG A 241 2.17 -16.14 12.08
N GLU A 242 1.15 -16.02 11.23
CA GLU A 242 0.09 -15.03 11.44
C GLU A 242 -0.79 -15.41 12.62
N HIS A 243 -1.15 -16.69 12.76
CA HIS A 243 -1.87 -17.19 13.92
C HIS A 243 -1.08 -17.04 15.23
N GLU A 244 0.22 -17.33 15.22
CA GLU A 244 1.13 -17.09 16.35
C GLU A 244 1.18 -15.61 16.74
N ARG A 245 1.33 -14.70 15.77
CA ARG A 245 1.33 -13.24 16.00
C ARG A 245 0.00 -12.71 16.53
N GLN A 246 -1.11 -13.22 16.03
CA GLN A 246 -2.43 -12.83 16.52
C GLN A 246 -2.59 -13.21 17.99
N LEU A 247 -2.26 -14.46 18.36
CA LEU A 247 -2.26 -14.90 19.75
C LEU A 247 -1.27 -14.11 20.63
N GLU A 248 -0.04 -13.86 20.15
CA GLU A 248 0.93 -13.00 20.87
C GLU A 248 0.32 -11.62 21.17
N LYS A 249 -0.29 -10.97 20.16
CA LYS A 249 -0.89 -9.65 20.28
C LYS A 249 -2.09 -9.61 21.21
N ASP A 250 -3.00 -10.59 21.11
CA ASP A 250 -4.22 -10.63 21.92
C ASP A 250 -3.89 -10.90 23.39
N ILE A 251 -2.95 -11.81 23.68
CA ILE A 251 -2.48 -12.08 25.04
C ILE A 251 -1.67 -10.89 25.57
N GLN A 252 -0.80 -10.26 24.77
CA GLN A 252 -0.06 -9.07 25.18
C GLN A 252 -1.00 -7.92 25.56
N ALA A 253 -1.99 -7.61 24.72
CA ALA A 253 -2.98 -6.55 24.99
C ALA A 253 -3.85 -6.84 26.23
N MET A 254 -4.10 -8.13 26.53
CA MET A 254 -4.75 -8.53 27.79
C MET A 254 -3.84 -8.28 29.00
N LEU A 255 -2.57 -8.70 28.93
CA LEU A 255 -1.63 -8.57 30.03
C LEU A 255 -1.24 -7.12 30.32
N GLU A 256 -1.06 -6.29 29.30
CA GLU A 256 -0.73 -4.85 29.45
C GLU A 256 -1.78 -4.10 30.28
N ARG A 257 -3.05 -4.50 30.22
CA ARG A 257 -4.12 -3.92 31.07
C ARG A 257 -4.01 -4.32 32.54
N VAL A 258 -3.30 -5.39 32.87
CA VAL A 258 -3.14 -5.93 34.22
C VAL A 258 -1.78 -5.56 34.84
N VAL A 259 -0.71 -5.57 34.05
CA VAL A 259 0.66 -5.30 34.52
C VAL A 259 1.22 -3.94 34.11
N GLY A 260 0.60 -3.27 33.15
CA GLY A 260 1.05 -2.02 32.53
C GLY A 260 1.68 -2.21 31.14
N PRO A 261 1.75 -1.15 30.32
CA PRO A 261 2.36 -1.19 29.00
C PRO A 261 3.85 -1.56 29.10
N ASN A 262 4.36 -2.32 28.12
CA ASN A 262 5.76 -2.78 28.05
C ASN A 262 6.26 -3.59 29.27
N ARG A 263 5.36 -4.17 30.09
CA ARG A 263 5.73 -4.96 31.29
C ARG A 263 5.40 -6.46 31.21
N ALA A 264 4.95 -6.92 30.05
CA ALA A 264 4.88 -8.34 29.72
C ALA A 264 5.44 -8.58 28.32
N ILE A 265 6.14 -9.70 28.13
CA ILE A 265 6.57 -10.20 26.82
C ILE A 265 5.94 -11.58 26.65
N VAL A 266 5.22 -11.77 25.54
CA VAL A 266 4.55 -13.04 25.21
C VAL A 266 5.21 -13.64 23.98
N ARG A 267 5.45 -14.96 24.01
CA ARG A 267 5.82 -15.76 22.85
C ARG A 267 4.90 -16.96 22.73
N VAL A 268 4.39 -17.19 21.52
CA VAL A 268 3.51 -18.30 21.19
C VAL A 268 4.15 -19.14 20.09
N ASN A 269 4.15 -20.47 20.25
CA ASN A 269 4.52 -21.42 19.21
C ASN A 269 3.41 -22.46 19.05
N THR A 270 2.94 -22.63 17.81
CA THR A 270 1.78 -23.49 17.51
C THR A 270 2.16 -24.62 16.55
N ARG A 271 1.81 -25.86 16.89
CA ARG A 271 1.85 -26.99 15.94
C ARG A 271 0.49 -27.10 15.26
N ILE A 272 0.48 -26.96 13.94
CA ILE A 272 -0.72 -27.04 13.10
C ILE A 272 -0.59 -28.25 12.19
N ASN A 273 -1.61 -29.11 12.18
CA ASN A 273 -1.71 -30.22 11.26
C ASN A 273 -2.27 -29.73 9.92
N PHE A 274 -1.52 -29.92 8.84
CA PHE A 274 -1.91 -29.53 7.48
C PHE A 274 -2.28 -30.74 6.60
N ASP A 275 -2.46 -31.93 7.19
CA ASP A 275 -2.83 -33.14 6.48
C ASP A 275 -4.31 -33.11 6.12
N ARG A 276 -4.62 -33.10 4.81
CA ARG A 276 -5.97 -33.32 4.32
C ARG A 276 -6.27 -34.82 4.30
N THR A 277 -6.94 -35.31 5.34
CA THR A 277 -7.37 -36.71 5.40
C THR A 277 -8.81 -36.86 4.92
N GLU A 278 -9.01 -37.72 3.93
CA GLU A 278 -10.32 -38.14 3.45
C GLU A 278 -10.60 -39.56 3.95
N THR A 279 -11.75 -39.77 4.58
CA THR A 279 -12.17 -41.07 5.11
C THR A 279 -13.55 -41.38 4.56
N ASN A 280 -13.66 -42.44 3.75
CA ASN A 280 -14.92 -43.02 3.35
C ASN A 280 -15.24 -44.18 4.30
N SER A 281 -16.35 -44.10 5.02
CA SER A 281 -16.84 -45.18 5.89
C SER A 281 -18.14 -45.74 5.32
N GLU A 282 -18.20 -47.06 5.17
CA GLU A 282 -19.41 -47.77 4.78
C GLU A 282 -19.83 -48.68 5.92
N VAL A 283 -20.97 -48.36 6.56
CA VAL A 283 -21.50 -49.14 7.67
C VAL A 283 -22.79 -49.83 7.23
N TYR A 284 -22.76 -51.16 7.32
CA TYR A 284 -23.88 -52.03 6.98
C TYR A 284 -24.58 -52.49 8.26
N ASN A 285 -25.74 -51.91 8.57
CA ASN A 285 -26.53 -52.26 9.75
C ASN A 285 -27.70 -53.18 9.36
N PRO A 286 -27.62 -54.51 9.60
CA PRO A 286 -28.74 -55.41 9.40
C PRO A 286 -29.82 -55.18 10.46
N VAL A 287 -30.99 -54.71 10.04
CA VAL A 287 -32.16 -54.58 10.90
C VAL A 287 -32.91 -55.92 11.01
N GLY A 288 -33.15 -56.38 12.24
CA GLY A 288 -33.92 -57.60 12.55
C GLY A 288 -33.27 -58.51 13.59
N ASN A 289 -34.09 -59.24 14.36
CA ASN A 289 -33.66 -60.09 15.48
C ASN A 289 -32.78 -61.30 15.08
N THR A 290 -32.58 -61.52 13.78
CA THR A 290 -31.77 -62.59 13.19
C THR A 290 -30.41 -62.12 12.68
N GLY A 291 -30.11 -60.81 12.73
CA GLY A 291 -28.83 -60.24 12.26
C GLY A 291 -28.59 -60.31 10.74
N LYS A 292 -29.59 -60.71 9.94
CA LYS A 292 -29.46 -60.93 8.49
C LYS A 292 -30.06 -59.83 7.61
N GLY A 293 -30.70 -58.81 8.21
CA GLY A 293 -31.42 -57.76 7.48
C GLY A 293 -32.86 -58.13 7.14
N VAL A 294 -33.53 -57.28 6.36
CA VAL A 294 -34.92 -57.47 5.92
C VAL A 294 -34.94 -58.30 4.64
N VAL A 295 -35.87 -59.26 4.52
CA VAL A 295 -36.04 -60.03 3.28
C VAL A 295 -36.59 -59.12 2.18
N LEU A 296 -35.87 -59.03 1.07
CA LEU A 296 -36.27 -58.30 -0.15
C LEU A 296 -36.92 -59.22 -1.18
N SER A 297 -36.50 -60.49 -1.23
CA SER A 297 -37.04 -61.50 -2.13
C SER A 297 -36.72 -62.89 -1.58
N GLU A 298 -37.70 -63.79 -1.64
CA GLU A 298 -37.59 -65.20 -1.29
C GLU A 298 -38.09 -66.01 -2.48
N GLU A 299 -37.23 -66.86 -3.02
CA GLU A 299 -37.54 -67.76 -4.14
C GLU A 299 -37.47 -69.20 -3.63
N THR A 300 -38.60 -69.90 -3.65
CA THR A 300 -38.68 -71.32 -3.27
C THR A 300 -38.98 -72.16 -4.50
N LEU A 301 -38.00 -72.95 -4.94
CA LEU A 301 -38.20 -74.02 -5.91
C LEU A 301 -38.54 -75.30 -5.14
N SER A 302 -39.69 -75.91 -5.44
CA SER A 302 -40.12 -77.18 -4.85
C SER A 302 -40.45 -78.17 -5.96
N GLU A 303 -39.57 -79.14 -6.16
CA GLU A 303 -39.79 -80.27 -7.08
C GLU A 303 -40.25 -81.47 -6.27
N THR A 304 -41.47 -81.95 -6.52
CA THR A 304 -41.98 -83.19 -5.93
C THR A 304 -42.34 -84.15 -7.05
N TYR A 305 -41.65 -85.29 -7.11
CA TYR A 305 -41.94 -86.37 -8.06
C TYR A 305 -42.52 -87.55 -7.30
N GLY A 306 -43.76 -87.93 -7.66
CA GLY A 306 -44.42 -89.14 -7.21
C GLY A 306 -44.91 -89.92 -8.42
N GLY A 307 -44.37 -91.12 -8.63
CA GLY A 307 -44.71 -91.94 -9.78
C GLY A 307 -44.36 -93.40 -9.55
N LEU A 308 -45.24 -94.29 -10.01
CA LEU A 308 -45.04 -95.74 -9.98
C LEU A 308 -44.03 -96.13 -11.05
N SER A 309 -42.77 -96.31 -10.63
CA SER A 309 -41.67 -96.68 -11.53
C SER A 309 -41.72 -98.16 -11.90
N ASN A 310 -41.87 -98.46 -13.19
CA ASN A 310 -41.58 -99.79 -13.72
C ASN A 310 -40.07 -100.02 -13.66
N ALA A 311 -39.62 -100.73 -12.62
CA ALA A 311 -38.22 -101.03 -12.40
C ALA A 311 -37.65 -101.95 -13.49
N VAL A 312 -37.08 -101.36 -14.55
CA VAL A 312 -36.15 -102.05 -15.46
C VAL A 312 -34.80 -102.19 -14.74
N GLY A 313 -34.80 -103.02 -13.70
CA GLY A 313 -33.62 -103.38 -12.93
C GLY A 313 -32.75 -104.36 -13.69
N GLY A 314 -31.85 -103.85 -14.53
CA GLY A 314 -30.79 -104.66 -15.13
C GLY A 314 -29.83 -105.14 -14.03
N VAL A 315 -29.89 -106.43 -13.69
CA VAL A 315 -29.04 -107.02 -12.64
C VAL A 315 -27.60 -107.10 -13.14
N VAL A 316 -26.69 -106.37 -12.50
CA VAL A 316 -25.25 -106.45 -12.77
C VAL A 316 -24.66 -107.59 -11.96
N GLY A 317 -24.11 -108.61 -12.64
CA GLY A 317 -23.31 -109.66 -12.02
C GLY A 317 -23.80 -111.07 -12.27
N ILE A 318 -23.04 -111.83 -13.06
CA ILE A 318 -23.18 -113.28 -13.17
C ILE A 318 -22.49 -113.98 -11.99
N ALA A 319 -23.26 -114.60 -11.10
CA ALA A 319 -22.75 -115.57 -10.14
C ALA A 319 -22.73 -116.96 -10.81
N ALA A 320 -21.58 -117.64 -10.78
CA ALA A 320 -21.38 -118.88 -11.51
C ALA A 320 -22.08 -120.10 -10.85
N ASN A 321 -22.67 -120.94 -11.69
CA ASN A 321 -22.91 -122.38 -11.47
C ASN A 321 -23.43 -122.82 -10.08
N VAL A 322 -24.72 -122.58 -9.81
CA VAL A 322 -25.49 -123.39 -8.85
C VAL A 322 -26.81 -123.82 -9.51
N ARG A 323 -27.10 -125.13 -9.51
CA ARG A 323 -28.42 -125.67 -9.90
C ARG A 323 -29.31 -125.82 -8.67
N GLN A 324 -30.37 -125.03 -8.55
CA GLN A 324 -31.69 -125.50 -8.08
C GLN A 324 -32.76 -124.39 -8.09
N GLY A 325 -34.02 -124.81 -8.21
CA GLY A 325 -35.18 -124.08 -7.69
C GLY A 325 -35.85 -123.08 -8.65
N ALA A 326 -36.83 -123.56 -9.43
CA ALA A 326 -37.85 -122.67 -9.98
C ALA A 326 -38.83 -122.28 -8.86
N GLY A 327 -38.96 -120.98 -8.57
CA GLY A 327 -39.90 -120.42 -7.61
C GLY A 327 -40.12 -118.93 -7.92
N GLY A 328 -41.35 -118.54 -8.22
CA GLY A 328 -41.63 -117.26 -8.87
C GLY A 328 -41.29 -116.02 -8.03
N SER A 329 -40.55 -115.09 -8.63
CA SER A 329 -40.34 -113.75 -8.06
C SER A 329 -41.61 -112.90 -8.24
N ARG A 330 -42.13 -112.34 -7.15
CA ARG A 330 -43.20 -111.33 -7.17
C ARG A 330 -42.56 -109.96 -7.33
N SER A 331 -42.90 -109.23 -8.39
CA SER A 331 -42.51 -107.83 -8.54
C SER A 331 -43.16 -106.99 -7.43
N ALA A 332 -42.37 -106.59 -6.43
CA ALA A 332 -42.80 -105.61 -5.44
C ALA A 332 -42.79 -104.22 -6.06
N VAL A 333 -43.96 -103.59 -6.13
CA VAL A 333 -44.13 -102.21 -6.59
C VAL A 333 -43.66 -101.28 -5.47
N GLY A 334 -42.51 -100.64 -5.65
CA GLY A 334 -41.98 -99.65 -4.73
C GLY A 334 -42.35 -98.24 -5.17
N GLU A 335 -43.03 -97.49 -4.31
CA GLU A 335 -43.40 -96.09 -4.56
C GLU A 335 -42.19 -95.17 -4.28
N GLY A 336 -41.63 -94.58 -5.33
CA GLY A 336 -40.51 -93.65 -5.22
C GLY A 336 -41.00 -92.20 -5.11
N ARG A 337 -40.90 -91.62 -3.91
CA ARG A 337 -41.14 -90.18 -3.68
C ARG A 337 -39.81 -89.43 -3.63
N TYR A 338 -39.61 -88.50 -4.56
CA TYR A 338 -38.51 -87.54 -4.54
C TYR A 338 -39.08 -86.15 -4.19
N GLU A 339 -38.41 -85.45 -3.29
CA GLU A 339 -38.76 -84.10 -2.89
C GLU A 339 -37.48 -83.27 -2.75
N ARG A 340 -37.33 -82.25 -3.60
CA ARG A 340 -36.27 -81.25 -3.54
C ARG A 340 -36.90 -79.91 -3.25
N ARG A 341 -36.48 -79.28 -2.16
CA ARG A 341 -36.83 -77.90 -1.82
C ARG A 341 -35.57 -77.06 -1.73
N GLU A 342 -35.52 -76.01 -2.52
CA GLU A 342 -34.43 -75.04 -2.58
C GLU A 342 -35.01 -73.65 -2.30
N VAL A 343 -34.42 -72.92 -1.35
CA VAL A 343 -34.92 -71.63 -0.86
C VAL A 343 -33.79 -70.61 -0.94
N THR A 344 -33.96 -69.60 -1.79
CA THR A 344 -32.98 -68.51 -1.98
C THR A 344 -33.56 -67.21 -1.44
N ASN A 345 -32.98 -66.71 -0.34
CA ASN A 345 -33.41 -65.46 0.30
C ASN A 345 -32.41 -64.35 0.04
N LYS A 346 -32.86 -63.27 -0.61
CA LYS A 346 -32.12 -62.01 -0.78
C LYS A 346 -32.51 -61.07 0.35
N TYR A 347 -31.52 -60.60 1.09
CA TYR A 347 -31.72 -59.67 2.20
C TYR A 347 -31.20 -58.27 1.84
N GLY A 348 -31.97 -57.26 2.22
CA GLY A 348 -31.55 -55.85 2.23
C GLY A 348 -31.02 -55.48 3.60
N VAL A 349 -29.81 -54.93 3.62
CA VAL A 349 -29.20 -54.31 4.79
C VAL A 349 -29.22 -52.80 4.63
N SER A 350 -29.37 -52.06 5.73
CA SER A 350 -29.23 -50.60 5.65
C SER A 350 -27.75 -50.26 5.41
N HIS A 351 -27.50 -49.37 4.46
CA HIS A 351 -26.18 -48.92 4.06
C HIS A 351 -26.04 -47.42 4.38
N ILE A 352 -25.11 -47.10 5.27
CA ILE A 352 -24.73 -45.73 5.60
C ILE A 352 -23.33 -45.49 5.04
N SER A 353 -23.24 -44.65 4.00
CA SER A 353 -21.96 -44.14 3.49
C SER A 353 -21.72 -42.76 4.08
N GLU A 354 -20.62 -42.61 4.81
CA GLU A 354 -20.16 -41.34 5.38
C GLU A 354 -18.81 -40.96 4.78
N ARG A 355 -18.80 -39.85 4.03
CA ARG A 355 -17.58 -39.25 3.48
C ARG A 355 -17.11 -38.10 4.37
N THR A 356 -16.20 -38.40 5.29
CA THR A 356 -15.57 -37.38 6.14
C THR A 356 -14.33 -36.81 5.46
N ILE A 357 -14.35 -35.51 5.15
CA ILE A 357 -13.17 -34.76 4.70
C ILE A 357 -12.70 -33.90 5.87
N LYS A 358 -11.56 -34.22 6.48
CA LYS A 358 -10.96 -33.37 7.51
C LYS A 358 -10.21 -32.23 6.82
N ALA A 359 -10.58 -31.00 7.17
CA ALA A 359 -9.90 -29.81 6.68
C ALA A 359 -8.51 -29.69 7.33
N PRO A 360 -7.46 -29.35 6.58
CA PRO A 360 -6.16 -28.99 7.14
C PRO A 360 -6.27 -27.66 7.91
N GLY A 361 -5.36 -27.45 8.88
CA GLY A 361 -5.33 -26.24 9.71
C GLY A 361 -5.75 -26.45 11.17
N ARG A 362 -5.96 -27.70 11.62
CA ARG A 362 -6.24 -27.98 13.03
C ARG A 362 -5.00 -27.75 13.88
N VAL A 363 -5.11 -26.93 14.92
CA VAL A 363 -4.08 -26.81 15.95
C VAL A 363 -4.01 -28.11 16.75
N GLU A 364 -2.81 -28.68 16.85
CA GLU A 364 -2.52 -29.84 17.70
C GLU A 364 -2.07 -29.37 19.08
N ASP A 365 -1.05 -28.51 19.11
CA ASP A 365 -0.35 -28.11 20.33
C ASP A 365 -0.09 -26.61 20.34
N ILE A 366 -0.19 -25.99 21.52
CA ILE A 366 0.22 -24.61 21.74
C ILE A 366 1.19 -24.53 22.91
N SER A 367 2.34 -23.90 22.68
CA SER A 367 3.32 -23.57 23.71
C SER A 367 3.37 -22.05 23.89
N VAL A 368 3.14 -21.58 25.11
CA VAL A 368 3.16 -20.14 25.44
C VAL A 368 4.17 -19.86 26.54
N ALA A 369 5.09 -18.94 26.25
CA ALA A 369 6.01 -18.39 27.23
C ALA A 369 5.64 -16.94 27.51
N VAL A 370 5.39 -16.62 28.77
CA VAL A 370 5.11 -15.26 29.25
C VAL A 370 6.21 -14.86 30.22
N MET A 371 6.86 -13.73 29.95
CA MET A 371 7.78 -13.08 30.87
C MET A 371 7.10 -11.81 31.41
N VAL A 372 7.24 -11.55 32.70
CA VAL A 372 6.61 -10.42 33.39
C VAL A 372 7.65 -9.65 34.21
N ASP A 373 7.56 -8.32 34.21
CA ASP A 373 8.43 -7.42 34.98
C ASP A 373 8.48 -7.81 36.48
N GLU A 374 9.67 -7.70 37.08
CA GLU A 374 9.93 -7.95 38.49
C GLU A 374 8.96 -7.20 39.44
N LYS A 375 8.51 -6.02 39.01
CA LYS A 375 7.59 -5.13 39.75
C LYS A 375 6.17 -5.71 39.93
N VAL A 376 5.84 -6.84 39.31
CA VAL A 376 4.52 -7.49 39.44
C VAL A 376 4.47 -8.40 40.66
N ASP A 377 3.40 -8.24 41.44
CA ASP A 377 3.10 -9.03 42.64
C ASP A 377 3.10 -10.56 42.36
N PRO A 378 3.96 -11.35 43.03
CA PRO A 378 4.01 -12.80 42.88
C PRO A 378 2.67 -13.51 43.08
N ILE A 379 1.77 -12.97 43.90
CA ILE A 379 0.45 -13.55 44.19
C ILE A 379 -0.42 -13.59 42.92
N LYS A 380 -0.16 -12.70 41.94
CA LYS A 380 -0.93 -12.61 40.68
C LYS A 380 -0.48 -13.60 39.62
N ILE A 381 0.71 -14.21 39.74
CA ILE A 381 1.28 -15.10 38.72
C ILE A 381 0.40 -16.34 38.42
N PRO A 382 -0.19 -17.05 39.40
CA PRO A 382 -1.11 -18.15 39.12
C PRO A 382 -2.40 -17.71 38.41
N ALA A 383 -2.92 -16.53 38.75
CA ALA A 383 -4.10 -15.96 38.09
C ALA A 383 -3.80 -15.58 36.63
N ILE A 384 -2.63 -14.98 36.38
CA ILE A 384 -2.12 -14.69 35.03
C ILE A 384 -1.97 -15.98 34.22
N ARG A 385 -1.39 -17.05 34.79
CA ARG A 385 -1.27 -18.36 34.11
C ARG A 385 -2.64 -18.91 33.69
N ASN A 386 -3.63 -18.88 34.58
CA ASN A 386 -4.98 -19.39 34.29
C ASN A 386 -5.72 -18.53 33.25
N ALA A 387 -5.53 -17.21 33.28
CA ALA A 387 -6.06 -16.28 32.29
C ALA A 387 -5.49 -16.56 30.90
N VAL A 388 -4.16 -16.73 30.79
CA VAL A 388 -3.48 -17.10 29.54
C VAL A 388 -3.93 -18.47 29.04
N ALA A 389 -4.07 -19.47 29.92
CA ALA A 389 -4.59 -20.79 29.53
C ALA A 389 -5.99 -20.71 28.90
N THR A 390 -6.86 -19.90 29.49
CA THR A 390 -8.24 -19.69 29.02
C THR A 390 -8.26 -18.94 27.68
N ALA A 391 -7.42 -17.89 27.53
CA ALA A 391 -7.31 -17.12 26.29
C ALA A 391 -6.78 -17.95 25.10
N VAL A 392 -5.93 -18.95 25.38
CA VAL A 392 -5.32 -19.85 24.40
C VAL A 392 -6.21 -21.07 24.10
N GLY A 393 -7.29 -21.29 24.87
CA GLY A 393 -8.18 -22.43 24.72
C GLY A 393 -7.64 -23.76 25.27
N ILE A 394 -6.65 -23.71 26.16
CA ILE A 394 -6.12 -24.90 26.84
C ILE A 394 -6.99 -25.17 28.08
N ASP A 395 -7.66 -26.33 28.14
CA ASP A 395 -8.40 -26.74 29.33
C ASP A 395 -7.43 -27.03 30.49
N PRO A 396 -7.46 -26.26 31.60
CA PRO A 396 -6.58 -26.50 32.74
C PRO A 396 -6.84 -27.82 33.46
N LYS A 397 -7.96 -28.52 33.19
CA LYS A 397 -8.30 -29.83 33.76
C LYS A 397 -7.87 -31.00 32.87
N GLN A 398 -7.61 -30.75 31.59
CA GLN A 398 -7.12 -31.75 30.64
C GLN A 398 -5.91 -31.18 29.86
N PRO A 399 -4.75 -31.02 30.52
CA PRO A 399 -3.53 -30.66 29.80
C PRO A 399 -3.20 -31.76 28.79
N THR A 400 -3.34 -31.47 27.50
CA THR A 400 -2.74 -32.29 26.45
C THR A 400 -1.22 -32.30 26.70
N SER A 401 -0.61 -33.49 26.71
CA SER A 401 0.79 -33.70 27.16
C SER A 401 1.84 -32.86 26.42
N SER A 402 1.45 -32.26 25.31
CA SER A 402 2.21 -31.46 24.37
C SER A 402 2.04 -29.94 24.54
N SER A 403 0.93 -29.46 25.12
CA SER A 403 0.69 -28.02 25.32
C SER A 403 1.28 -27.54 26.64
N LYS A 404 2.00 -26.41 26.63
CA LYS A 404 2.79 -25.94 27.78
C LYS A 404 2.67 -24.43 27.96
N ILE A 405 2.43 -24.00 29.20
CA ILE A 405 2.38 -22.58 29.56
C ILE A 405 3.42 -22.33 30.65
N THR A 406 4.39 -21.49 30.33
CA THR A 406 5.44 -21.05 31.25
C THR A 406 5.23 -19.56 31.54
N VAL A 407 5.19 -19.18 32.81
CA VAL A 407 5.09 -17.79 33.24
C VAL A 407 6.23 -17.52 34.22
N GLU A 408 7.19 -16.70 33.79
CA GLU A 408 8.38 -16.34 34.56
C GLU A 408 8.42 -14.85 34.88
N ARG A 409 9.06 -14.50 36.00
CA ARG A 409 9.23 -13.12 36.45
C ARG A 409 10.70 -12.71 36.29
N VAL A 410 10.98 -11.70 35.47
CA VAL A 410 12.33 -11.29 35.08
C VAL A 410 12.44 -9.76 35.12
N ALA A 411 13.58 -9.23 35.55
CA ALA A 411 13.87 -7.81 35.44
C ALA A 411 14.13 -7.43 33.97
N PHE A 412 13.37 -6.48 33.44
CA PHE A 412 13.52 -5.99 32.06
C PHE A 412 14.49 -4.80 31.99
N ASP A 413 15.17 -4.67 30.85
CA ASP A 413 16.06 -3.55 30.59
C ASP A 413 15.27 -2.34 30.05
N ASP A 414 14.95 -1.41 30.95
CA ASP A 414 14.30 -0.14 30.60
C ASP A 414 15.26 0.89 29.97
N SER A 415 16.53 0.57 29.70
CA SER A 415 17.56 1.56 29.32
C SER A 415 17.24 2.34 28.05
N ALA A 416 16.75 1.65 27.00
CA ALA A 416 16.39 2.24 25.72
C ALA A 416 15.17 3.18 25.84
N ILE A 417 14.13 2.77 26.57
CA ILE A 417 12.93 3.59 26.80
C ILE A 417 13.31 4.88 27.55
N LYS A 418 14.15 4.77 28.58
CA LYS A 418 14.67 5.93 29.34
C LYS A 418 15.60 6.83 28.50
N ALA A 419 16.18 6.34 27.41
CA ALA A 419 16.94 7.16 26.46
C ALA A 419 15.99 7.89 25.51
N GLU A 420 15.02 7.20 24.92
CA GLU A 420 14.03 7.77 24.01
C GLU A 420 13.16 8.84 24.70
N GLU A 421 12.74 8.62 25.95
CA GLU A 421 12.06 9.63 26.76
C GLU A 421 12.91 10.91 26.95
N LYS A 422 14.21 10.76 27.19
CA LYS A 422 15.14 11.90 27.30
C LYS A 422 15.34 12.61 25.98
N GLU A 423 15.41 11.88 24.86
CA GLU A 423 15.52 12.47 23.52
C GLU A 423 14.24 13.22 23.13
N MET A 424 13.05 12.67 23.42
CA MET A 424 11.78 13.37 23.24
C MET A 424 11.71 14.64 24.10
N GLN A 425 12.12 14.61 25.37
CA GLN A 425 12.19 15.79 26.22
C GLN A 425 13.23 16.82 25.72
N ALA A 426 14.36 16.37 25.19
CA ALA A 426 15.38 17.22 24.57
C ALA A 426 14.88 17.86 23.25
N MET A 427 14.07 17.15 22.46
CA MET A 427 13.45 17.69 21.25
C MET A 427 12.31 18.67 21.59
N ALA A 428 11.47 18.37 22.57
CA ALA A 428 10.40 19.25 23.04
C ALA A 428 10.94 20.58 23.60
N SER A 429 12.00 20.52 24.41
CA SER A 429 12.68 21.72 24.93
C SER A 429 13.37 22.53 23.83
N LYS A 430 14.05 21.87 22.87
CA LYS A 430 14.60 22.55 21.67
C LYS A 430 13.51 23.23 20.82
N ALA A 431 12.39 22.55 20.58
CA ALA A 431 11.27 23.12 19.82
C ALA A 431 10.69 24.36 20.51
N THR A 432 10.56 24.32 21.84
CA THR A 432 10.13 25.45 22.68
C THR A 432 11.11 26.63 22.60
N TYR A 433 12.42 26.37 22.67
CA TYR A 433 13.42 27.42 22.52
C TYR A 433 13.41 28.06 21.11
N VAL A 434 13.19 27.26 20.06
CA VAL A 434 13.13 27.77 18.67
C VAL A 434 11.86 28.60 18.42
N SER A 435 10.71 28.25 19.03
CA SER A 435 9.49 29.07 18.89
C SER A 435 9.61 30.41 19.63
N VAL A 436 10.18 30.43 20.84
CA VAL A 436 10.50 31.67 21.57
C VAL A 436 11.54 32.52 20.81
N GLY A 437 12.57 31.90 20.22
CA GLY A 437 13.55 32.60 19.40
C GLY A 437 12.94 33.30 18.18
N LYS A 438 11.98 32.66 17.51
CA LYS A 438 11.25 33.24 16.37
C LYS A 438 10.38 34.44 16.77
N THR A 439 9.66 34.35 17.89
CA THR A 439 8.79 35.46 18.35
C THR A 439 9.62 36.66 18.81
N VAL A 440 10.71 36.45 19.57
CA VAL A 440 11.63 37.53 19.96
C VAL A 440 12.30 38.16 18.74
N GLY A 441 12.76 37.35 17.77
CA GLY A 441 13.36 37.84 16.53
C GLY A 441 12.40 38.72 15.70
N ALA A 442 11.13 38.34 15.61
CA ALA A 442 10.10 39.14 14.94
C ALA A 442 9.87 40.50 15.63
N VAL A 443 9.84 40.54 16.97
CA VAL A 443 9.71 41.79 17.75
C VAL A 443 10.92 42.71 17.53
N VAL A 444 12.13 42.18 17.51
CA VAL A 444 13.35 42.97 17.26
C VAL A 444 13.36 43.53 15.83
N LEU A 445 12.94 42.75 14.82
CA LEU A 445 12.83 43.23 13.44
C LEU A 445 11.76 44.32 13.29
N LEU A 446 10.60 44.16 13.94
CA LEU A 446 9.54 45.17 13.97
C LEU A 446 10.04 46.49 14.61
N PHE A 447 10.78 46.40 15.71
CA PHE A 447 11.37 47.56 16.38
C PHE A 447 12.43 48.26 15.52
N GLY A 448 13.30 47.49 14.85
CA GLY A 448 14.27 48.03 13.88
C GLY A 448 13.60 48.72 12.68
N PHE A 449 12.50 48.15 12.17
CA PHE A 449 11.71 48.74 11.09
C PHE A 449 11.04 50.06 11.52
N LEU A 450 10.49 50.14 12.73
CA LEU A 450 9.93 51.38 13.29
C LEU A 450 10.99 52.49 13.46
N LEU A 451 12.21 52.13 13.90
CA LEU A 451 13.33 53.08 13.97
C LEU A 451 13.78 53.56 12.57
N PHE A 452 13.76 52.68 11.57
CA PHE A 452 14.05 53.04 10.18
C PHE A 452 13.01 54.01 9.61
N LEU A 453 11.70 53.74 9.82
CA LEU A 453 10.62 54.66 9.43
C LEU A 453 10.79 56.04 10.09
N LYS A 454 11.06 56.08 11.40
CA LYS A 454 11.28 57.35 12.13
C LYS A 454 12.43 58.17 11.52
N LYS A 455 13.53 57.52 11.13
CA LYS A 455 14.69 58.17 10.49
C LYS A 455 14.39 58.65 9.06
N MET A 456 13.53 57.93 8.32
CA MET A 456 13.14 58.30 6.96
C MET A 456 12.17 59.48 6.93
N LEU A 457 11.18 59.53 7.84
CA LEU A 457 10.20 60.62 7.89
C LEU A 457 10.78 61.95 8.43
N SER A 458 11.88 61.93 9.19
CA SER A 458 12.49 63.15 9.72
C SER A 458 13.15 64.08 8.67
N GLY A 459 13.16 63.70 7.39
CA GLY A 459 13.73 64.49 6.30
C GLY A 459 12.75 65.39 5.53
N ILE A 460 11.46 65.42 5.89
CA ILE A 460 10.43 66.15 5.14
C ILE A 460 9.83 67.27 6.00
N THR A 461 10.35 68.49 5.85
CA THR A 461 9.74 69.72 6.37
C THR A 461 8.87 70.36 5.30
N VAL A 462 7.56 70.38 5.52
CA VAL A 462 6.59 71.02 4.61
C VAL A 462 6.45 72.50 4.96
N SER A 463 6.71 73.39 4.00
CA SER A 463 6.44 74.83 4.11
C SER A 463 5.06 75.18 3.52
N ILE A 464 4.32 76.06 4.19
CA ILE A 464 2.95 76.44 3.85
C ILE A 464 2.95 77.86 3.24
N PRO A 465 2.34 78.10 2.07
CA PRO A 465 2.22 79.44 1.49
C PRO A 465 1.04 80.25 2.06
N GLU A 466 1.17 81.56 1.94
CA GLU A 466 0.40 82.63 2.56
C GLU A 466 -1.03 82.81 1.97
N ARG A 467 -2.00 83.28 2.78
CA ARG A 467 -3.39 83.50 2.35
C ARG A 467 -3.65 84.95 1.93
N VAL A 468 -4.44 85.10 0.86
CA VAL A 468 -4.93 86.38 0.33
C VAL A 468 -6.13 86.89 1.13
N THR A 469 -6.20 88.21 1.33
CA THR A 469 -7.28 88.96 2.00
C THR A 469 -8.46 89.25 1.07
N VAL A 470 -9.68 89.36 1.64
CA VAL A 470 -10.84 89.99 1.00
C VAL A 470 -11.57 90.89 2.01
N GLU A 471 -11.98 92.04 1.48
CA GLU A 471 -12.62 93.25 2.03
C GLU A 471 -13.82 93.08 2.99
N GLU A 472 -14.04 94.10 3.84
CA GLU A 472 -15.14 94.25 4.79
C GLU A 472 -15.89 95.58 4.54
N ILE A 473 -17.20 95.62 4.77
CA ILE A 473 -18.10 96.79 4.58
C ILE A 473 -18.77 97.15 5.92
N PRO A 474 -19.02 98.45 6.26
CA PRO A 474 -18.80 98.93 7.64
C PRO A 474 -19.99 99.06 8.61
N VAL A 475 -19.65 98.89 9.91
CA VAL A 475 -20.04 99.55 11.20
C VAL A 475 -20.94 100.83 11.22
N PRO A 476 -21.52 101.32 12.37
CA PRO A 476 -21.15 101.10 13.80
C PRO A 476 -22.27 101.04 14.90
N SER A 477 -21.82 101.01 16.18
CA SER A 477 -22.47 101.31 17.49
C SER A 477 -23.05 100.10 18.28
N ALA A 478 -22.48 99.69 19.43
CA ALA A 478 -22.46 100.25 20.80
C ALA A 478 -23.63 99.71 21.68
N SER A 479 -23.49 99.35 22.98
CA SER A 479 -22.33 99.25 23.89
C SER A 479 -22.71 98.60 25.24
N VAL A 480 -21.70 98.08 25.98
CA VAL A 480 -21.66 97.72 27.43
C VAL A 480 -22.47 96.48 27.89
N ALA A 481 -21.81 95.64 28.70
CA ALA A 481 -22.40 94.53 29.45
C ALA A 481 -21.89 94.49 30.90
N GLU A 482 -22.78 94.15 31.83
CA GLU A 482 -22.49 93.71 33.22
C GLU A 482 -22.11 92.20 33.19
N ALA A 483 -21.69 91.47 34.24
CA ALA A 483 -21.67 91.67 35.69
C ALA A 483 -20.54 90.83 36.37
N TYR A 484 -20.46 90.85 37.71
CA TYR A 484 -19.35 90.32 38.55
C TYR A 484 -19.65 88.98 39.28
N THR A 485 -18.60 88.16 39.50
CA THR A 485 -18.32 87.29 40.71
C THR A 485 -19.24 86.08 41.04
N GLN A 486 -18.87 85.03 41.82
CA GLN A 486 -17.69 84.69 42.65
C GLN A 486 -17.60 83.15 42.95
N SER A 487 -16.43 82.65 43.42
CA SER A 487 -16.25 81.43 44.27
C SER A 487 -16.56 80.03 43.66
N GLY A 488 -16.00 78.88 44.08
CA GLY A 488 -14.88 78.57 45.00
C GLY A 488 -14.82 77.07 45.43
N ALA A 489 -13.59 76.53 45.56
CA ALA A 489 -13.12 75.43 46.46
C ALA A 489 -13.61 73.95 46.39
N THR A 490 -12.65 73.02 46.19
CA THR A 490 -12.40 71.72 46.94
C THR A 490 -13.47 70.58 46.95
N ALA A 491 -13.17 69.27 47.11
CA ALA A 491 -12.05 68.61 47.82
C ALA A 491 -11.48 67.27 47.22
N ALA A 492 -11.79 66.08 47.78
CA ALA A 492 -11.03 64.80 47.62
C ALA A 492 -11.93 63.53 47.81
N VAL A 493 -11.50 62.25 47.76
CA VAL A 493 -10.61 61.48 48.67
C VAL A 493 -10.05 60.18 48.00
N ARG A 494 -9.03 59.54 48.61
CA ARG A 494 -8.18 58.41 48.15
C ARG A 494 -8.74 56.97 48.28
N ALA A 495 -8.07 56.06 47.54
CA ALA A 495 -7.58 54.70 47.91
C ALA A 495 -8.46 53.44 47.73
N GLY A 496 -7.76 52.32 47.38
CA GLY A 496 -8.24 50.93 47.28
C GLY A 496 -7.94 50.31 45.90
N THR A 497 -6.82 49.62 45.66
CA THR A 497 -6.49 48.18 45.90
C THR A 497 -7.34 47.13 45.16
N SER A 498 -6.63 46.34 44.32
CA SER A 498 -6.78 44.90 44.04
C SER A 498 -8.07 44.30 43.44
N GLU A 499 -7.83 43.60 42.31
CA GLU A 499 -8.38 42.29 41.92
C GLU A 499 -9.77 42.14 41.27
N ALA A 500 -9.73 41.41 40.15
CA ALA A 500 -10.72 40.50 39.55
C ALA A 500 -12.14 41.01 39.17
N GLU A 501 -12.43 41.01 37.86
CA GLU A 501 -13.25 39.93 37.26
C GLU A 501 -13.09 39.89 35.71
N PRO A 502 -12.80 38.73 35.09
CA PRO A 502 -12.53 38.64 33.63
C PRO A 502 -13.78 38.37 32.75
N GLU A 503 -14.99 38.32 33.30
CA GLU A 503 -16.16 37.77 32.58
C GLU A 503 -16.77 38.72 31.51
N GLU A 504 -16.64 40.04 31.63
CA GLU A 504 -17.17 40.97 30.61
C GLU A 504 -16.40 40.93 29.29
N ILE A 505 -15.12 40.58 29.31
CA ILE A 505 -14.27 40.51 28.11
C ILE A 505 -14.70 39.35 27.20
N ALA A 506 -15.15 38.24 27.79
CA ALA A 506 -15.54 37.03 27.06
C ALA A 506 -16.79 37.24 26.17
N ARG A 507 -17.73 38.12 26.56
CA ARG A 507 -18.92 38.43 25.76
C ARG A 507 -18.59 39.29 24.53
N THR A 508 -17.62 40.20 24.66
CA THR A 508 -17.21 41.09 23.57
C THR A 508 -16.46 40.35 22.47
N VAL A 509 -15.61 39.37 22.83
CA VAL A 509 -14.85 38.57 21.84
C VAL A 509 -15.75 37.58 21.07
N ARG A 510 -16.76 36.96 21.72
CA ARG A 510 -17.67 36.02 21.02
C ARG A 510 -18.48 36.66 19.90
N LYS A 511 -18.75 37.96 19.96
CA LYS A 511 -19.47 38.69 18.91
C LYS A 511 -18.61 38.99 17.68
N TRP A 512 -17.28 38.89 17.79
CA TRP A 512 -16.32 39.13 16.70
C TRP A 512 -15.88 37.85 15.98
N LEU A 513 -16.19 36.66 16.51
CA LEU A 513 -15.76 35.38 15.93
C LEU A 513 -16.84 34.65 15.11
N SER A 514 -18.01 35.26 14.92
CA SER A 514 -19.13 34.71 14.13
C SER A 514 -19.30 35.34 12.75
N GLU A 515 -18.40 36.24 12.34
CA GLU A 515 -18.34 36.84 10.99
C GLU A 515 -16.91 36.74 10.44
N SER A 516 -16.49 35.53 10.06
CA SER A 516 -15.34 35.22 9.18
C SER A 516 -15.45 33.80 8.65
#